data_AF-A0A2D6X0B3-F1
#
_entry.id   AF-A0A2D6X0B3-F1
#
_cell.length_a   1.000
_cell.length_b   1.000
_cell.length_c   1.000
_cell.angle_alpha   90.00
_cell.angle_beta   90.00
_cell.angle_gamma   90.00
#
_symmetry.space_group_name_H-M   'P 1'
#
loop_
_entity.id
_entity.type
_entity.pdbx_description
1 polymer ?
#
loop_
_entity_poly.entity_id
_entity_poly.type
_entity_poly.pdbx_seq_one_letter_code
_entity_poly.pdbx_strand_id
1 'polypeptide(L)'
;MRIFNESIYARGTLGDAFMIVLKVLANRDKIKTINHFSKHDYAYPSIGKIYNLLEDIEVNFLKKPLAEPCINGYLEPHETWEPHPVFQLPNIDKFNLPPKFNVVQLSSGLNQVWRKLKDSDLKRIPKTEKLVVLGTDTIDAPILKDYDCIDLRRSTALDECLSIITQAETFYGPQGLLSFFALSQKVKANIFLKNEVDWQAVKYRIGMIPEWQEHVQYY
;
A
#
# COMPACT_ATOMS: atom_id res chain seq x y z
N MET A 1 15.71 13.42 -4.26
CA MET A 1 15.57 12.72 -5.55
C MET A 1 16.55 13.27 -6.59
N ARG A 2 17.46 12.44 -7.11
CA ARG A 2 18.26 12.78 -8.30
C ARG A 2 17.52 12.34 -9.55
N ILE A 3 17.38 13.24 -10.52
CA ILE A 3 16.76 12.99 -11.83
C ILE A 3 17.88 13.06 -12.87
N PHE A 4 18.00 12.03 -13.71
CA PHE A 4 18.99 11.92 -14.77
C PHE A 4 18.26 11.83 -16.10
N ASN A 5 18.34 12.85 -16.95
CA ASN A 5 17.65 12.87 -18.25
C ASN A 5 16.18 12.43 -18.13
N GLU A 6 15.42 13.11 -17.26
CA GLU A 6 14.01 12.81 -16.96
C GLU A 6 13.74 11.40 -16.40
N SER A 7 14.80 10.68 -16.01
CA SER A 7 14.72 9.34 -15.47
C SER A 7 15.07 9.30 -13.98
N ILE A 8 14.45 8.39 -13.26
CA ILE A 8 14.83 8.05 -11.89
C ILE A 8 15.20 6.57 -11.78
N TYR A 9 16.07 6.27 -10.81
CA TYR A 9 16.46 4.93 -10.45
C TYR A 9 15.87 4.58 -9.09
N ALA A 10 15.13 3.47 -9.03
CA ALA A 10 14.31 3.09 -7.90
C ALA A 10 14.60 1.65 -7.48
N ARG A 11 14.46 1.37 -6.18
CA ARG A 11 14.57 0.00 -5.66
C ARG A 11 13.54 -0.30 -4.59
N GLY A 12 13.13 -1.57 -4.52
CA GLY A 12 12.38 -2.08 -3.37
C GLY A 12 11.29 -3.09 -3.71
N THR A 13 10.27 -3.12 -2.86
CA THR A 13 9.11 -4.01 -2.94
C THR A 13 7.85 -3.22 -3.31
N LEU A 14 6.67 -3.84 -3.23
CA LEU A 14 5.39 -3.19 -3.52
C LEU A 14 5.17 -1.91 -2.69
N GLY A 15 5.49 -1.96 -1.39
CA GLY A 15 5.35 -0.77 -0.53
C GLY A 15 6.28 0.36 -0.96
N ASP A 16 7.52 0.05 -1.32
CA ASP A 16 8.50 1.03 -1.80
C ASP A 16 8.08 1.63 -3.16
N ALA A 17 7.54 0.80 -4.06
CA ALA A 17 7.01 1.24 -5.34
C ALA A 17 5.90 2.28 -5.17
N PHE A 18 4.99 2.07 -4.21
CA PHE A 18 3.98 3.07 -3.90
C PHE A 18 4.56 4.36 -3.32
N MET A 19 5.54 4.28 -2.41
CA MET A 19 6.21 5.49 -1.94
C MET A 19 6.89 6.27 -3.09
N ILE A 20 7.39 5.56 -4.10
CA ILE A 20 7.96 6.16 -5.31
C ILE A 20 6.88 6.84 -6.15
N VAL A 21 5.68 6.25 -6.28
CA VAL A 21 4.53 6.88 -6.95
C VAL A 21 4.25 8.26 -6.35
N LEU A 22 4.21 8.38 -5.02
CA LEU A 22 3.97 9.67 -4.34
C LEU A 22 5.03 10.73 -4.67
N LYS A 23 6.30 10.32 -4.81
CA LYS A 23 7.41 11.22 -5.17
C LYS A 23 7.35 11.65 -6.63
N VAL A 24 6.98 10.71 -7.52
CA VAL A 24 6.86 11.00 -8.94
C VAL A 24 5.69 11.94 -9.20
N LEU A 25 4.55 11.76 -8.52
CA LEU A 25 3.41 12.68 -8.65
C LEU A 25 3.77 14.12 -8.30
N ALA A 26 4.52 14.33 -7.20
CA ALA A 26 5.02 15.65 -6.83
C ALA A 26 6.04 16.25 -7.81
N ASN A 27 6.59 15.46 -8.74
CA ASN A 27 7.60 15.86 -9.72
C ASN A 27 7.24 15.43 -11.14
N ARG A 28 5.94 15.25 -11.44
CA ARG A 28 5.43 14.63 -12.68
C ARG A 28 5.94 15.29 -13.96
N ASP A 29 6.20 16.60 -13.91
CA ASP A 29 6.66 17.36 -15.07
C ASP A 29 8.14 17.11 -15.40
N LYS A 30 8.91 16.50 -14.48
CA LYS A 30 10.36 16.29 -14.61
C LYS A 30 10.75 14.84 -14.83
N ILE A 31 9.82 13.90 -14.65
CA ILE A 31 10.09 12.47 -14.67
C ILE A 31 9.23 11.84 -15.74
N LYS A 32 9.85 11.10 -16.64
CA LYS A 32 9.21 10.32 -17.72
C LYS A 32 9.47 8.83 -17.59
N THR A 33 10.56 8.45 -16.93
CA THR A 33 10.96 7.04 -16.84
C THR A 33 11.36 6.63 -15.42
N ILE A 34 10.85 5.49 -14.98
CA ILE A 34 11.24 4.83 -13.72
C ILE A 34 12.02 3.56 -14.05
N ASN A 35 13.29 3.53 -13.68
CA ASN A 35 14.14 2.34 -13.76
C ASN A 35 14.12 1.63 -12.41
N HIS A 36 13.34 0.55 -12.29
CA HIS A 36 13.11 -0.15 -11.04
C HIS A 36 13.91 -1.45 -10.94
N PHE A 37 14.59 -1.64 -9.80
CA PHE A 37 15.20 -2.91 -9.45
C PHE A 37 14.62 -3.50 -8.15
N SER A 38 14.23 -4.77 -8.18
CA SER A 38 13.92 -5.54 -6.97
C SER A 38 14.73 -6.82 -6.93
N LYS A 39 15.10 -7.24 -5.71
CA LYS A 39 15.62 -8.60 -5.45
C LYS A 39 14.52 -9.67 -5.56
N HIS A 40 13.27 -9.23 -5.69
CA HIS A 40 12.07 -10.07 -5.79
C HIS A 40 11.44 -9.85 -7.16
N ASP A 41 12.11 -10.29 -8.22
CA ASP A 41 11.66 -10.16 -9.62
C ASP A 41 10.26 -10.74 -9.86
N TYR A 42 9.88 -11.80 -9.13
CA TYR A 42 8.53 -12.35 -9.10
C TYR A 42 7.45 -11.31 -8.71
N ALA A 43 7.82 -10.21 -8.05
CA ALA A 43 6.93 -9.13 -7.67
C ALA A 43 6.74 -8.07 -8.77
N TYR A 44 7.53 -8.10 -9.85
CA TYR A 44 7.47 -7.11 -10.94
C TYR A 44 6.08 -6.96 -11.57
N PRO A 45 5.29 -8.03 -11.83
CA PRO A 45 3.94 -7.85 -12.34
C PRO A 45 3.05 -7.01 -11.41
N SER A 46 3.16 -7.20 -10.09
CA SER A 46 2.39 -6.43 -9.11
C SER A 46 2.93 -5.02 -8.93
N ILE A 47 4.26 -4.83 -8.98
CA ILE A 47 4.88 -3.50 -8.94
C ILE A 47 4.49 -2.68 -10.18
N GLY A 48 4.42 -3.31 -11.36
CA GLY A 48 3.96 -2.66 -12.59
C GLY A 48 2.54 -2.12 -12.44
N LYS A 49 1.63 -2.90 -11.85
CA LYS A 49 0.26 -2.44 -11.55
C LYS A 49 0.22 -1.23 -10.60
N ILE A 50 1.19 -1.10 -9.69
CA ILE A 50 1.29 0.08 -8.81
C ILE A 50 1.76 1.29 -9.60
N TYR A 51 2.75 1.13 -10.48
CA TYR A 51 3.22 2.24 -11.31
C TYR A 51 2.22 2.67 -12.39
N ASN A 52 1.30 1.79 -12.80
CA ASN A 52 0.19 2.15 -13.68
C ASN A 52 -0.79 3.16 -13.05
N LEU A 53 -0.64 3.50 -11.77
CA LEU A 53 -1.32 4.65 -11.16
C LEU A 53 -0.79 6.00 -11.67
N LEU A 54 0.36 6.00 -12.34
CA LEU A 54 0.95 7.17 -12.98
C LEU A 54 0.60 7.15 -14.47
N GLU A 55 -0.03 8.22 -14.94
CA GLU A 55 -0.23 8.46 -16.37
C GLU A 55 1.10 8.90 -17.01
N ASP A 56 1.33 8.50 -18.27
CA ASP A 56 2.46 8.92 -19.10
C ASP A 56 3.88 8.68 -18.51
N ILE A 57 4.02 7.67 -17.66
CA ILE A 57 5.31 7.23 -17.10
C ILE A 57 5.69 5.86 -17.65
N GLU A 58 6.89 5.77 -18.24
CA GLU A 58 7.48 4.51 -18.67
C GLU A 58 8.16 3.81 -17.48
N VAL A 59 7.97 2.49 -17.36
CA VAL A 59 8.60 1.69 -16.29
C VAL A 59 9.51 0.63 -16.90
N ASN A 60 10.78 0.70 -16.52
CA ASN A 60 11.81 -0.24 -16.93
C ASN A 60 12.26 -1.11 -15.76
N PHE A 61 11.92 -2.40 -15.81
CA PHE A 61 12.35 -3.38 -14.80
C PHE A 61 13.73 -3.92 -15.09
N LEU A 62 14.68 -3.64 -14.19
CA LEU A 62 16.07 -4.00 -14.35
C LEU A 62 16.37 -5.42 -13.84
N LYS A 63 17.23 -6.14 -14.55
CA LYS A 63 17.67 -7.50 -14.18
C LYS A 63 18.84 -7.53 -13.20
N LYS A 64 19.60 -6.44 -13.10
CA LYS A 64 20.80 -6.34 -12.25
C LYS A 64 20.68 -5.17 -11.28
N PRO A 65 21.35 -5.24 -10.12
CA PRO A 65 21.41 -4.13 -9.18
C PRO A 65 21.88 -2.83 -9.85
N LEU A 66 21.36 -1.73 -9.33
CA LEU A 66 21.67 -0.37 -9.76
C LEU A 66 23.08 0.04 -9.27
N ALA A 67 23.90 0.57 -10.18
CA ALA A 67 25.16 1.24 -9.83
C ALA A 67 24.92 2.72 -9.45
N GLU A 68 23.85 3.32 -9.98
CA GLU A 68 23.46 4.71 -9.75
C GLU A 68 22.86 4.93 -8.35
N PRO A 69 22.96 6.15 -7.79
CA PRO A 69 22.23 6.53 -6.57
C PRO A 69 20.73 6.31 -6.76
N CYS A 70 20.17 5.38 -5.99
CA CYS A 70 18.76 5.03 -6.10
C CYS A 70 17.91 5.86 -5.12
N ILE A 71 16.72 6.23 -5.57
CA ILE A 71 15.63 6.53 -4.64
C ILE A 71 15.30 5.23 -3.92
N ASN A 72 15.60 5.23 -2.64
CA ASN A 72 15.01 4.29 -1.71
C ASN A 72 13.76 4.98 -1.14
N GLY A 73 12.60 4.33 -1.21
CA GLY A 73 11.32 4.94 -0.84
C GLY A 73 11.36 5.66 0.52
N TYR A 74 12.23 5.21 1.43
CA TYR A 74 12.31 5.64 2.83
C TYR A 74 13.51 6.52 3.23
N LEU A 75 14.44 6.89 2.32
CA LEU A 75 15.69 7.60 2.70
C LEU A 75 15.76 9.09 2.30
N GLU A 76 14.73 9.64 1.66
CA GLU A 76 14.76 11.03 1.20
C GLU A 76 13.73 11.91 1.95
N PRO A 77 14.02 13.21 2.17
CA PRO A 77 13.12 14.14 2.85
C PRO A 77 11.72 14.22 2.22
N HIS A 78 10.73 14.53 3.07
CA HIS A 78 9.30 14.48 2.79
C HIS A 78 8.75 15.65 1.98
N GLU A 79 9.46 16.79 1.94
CA GLU A 79 9.06 18.02 1.23
C GLU A 79 8.92 17.86 -0.31
N THR A 80 9.10 16.65 -0.82
CA THR A 80 9.07 16.31 -2.26
C THR A 80 7.99 15.30 -2.63
N TRP A 81 7.00 15.08 -1.77
CA TRP A 81 6.02 14.00 -1.90
C TRP A 81 4.62 14.61 -2.06
N GLU A 82 3.75 13.93 -2.81
CA GLU A 82 2.31 14.21 -2.83
C GLU A 82 1.67 13.29 -1.78
N PRO A 83 1.34 13.79 -0.56
CA PRO A 83 0.84 12.95 0.51
C PRO A 83 -0.59 12.47 0.26
N HIS A 84 -1.38 13.22 -0.53
CA HIS A 84 -2.79 12.95 -0.77
C HIS A 84 -3.15 12.98 -2.26
N PRO A 85 -2.58 12.07 -3.07
CA PRO A 85 -2.82 12.03 -4.49
C PRO A 85 -4.26 11.62 -4.80
N VAL A 86 -4.80 12.22 -5.87
CA VAL A 86 -6.06 11.80 -6.48
C VAL A 86 -5.74 10.82 -7.60
N PHE A 87 -6.23 9.58 -7.49
CA PHE A 87 -6.06 8.55 -8.50
C PHE A 87 -7.34 8.34 -9.30
N GLN A 88 -7.20 8.06 -10.60
CA GLN A 88 -8.30 7.55 -11.42
C GLN A 88 -8.44 6.05 -11.17
N LEU A 89 -9.45 5.67 -10.39
CA LEU A 89 -9.69 4.27 -9.98
C LEU A 89 -11.01 3.76 -10.57
N PRO A 90 -11.15 2.43 -10.79
CA PRO A 90 -12.35 1.87 -11.39
C PRO A 90 -13.57 1.99 -10.47
N ASN A 91 -14.76 2.01 -11.07
CA ASN A 91 -16.02 1.85 -10.36
C ASN A 91 -16.15 0.41 -9.83
N ILE A 92 -16.56 0.29 -8.57
CA ILE A 92 -16.65 -0.96 -7.79
C ILE A 92 -18.09 -1.36 -7.41
N ASP A 93 -19.11 -0.75 -8.02
CA ASP A 93 -20.54 -1.01 -7.73
C ASP A 93 -20.92 -2.49 -7.83
N LYS A 94 -20.23 -3.25 -8.70
CA LYS A 94 -20.44 -4.69 -8.87
C LYS A 94 -20.27 -5.52 -7.60
N PHE A 95 -19.52 -5.02 -6.60
CA PHE A 95 -19.35 -5.71 -5.33
C PHE A 95 -20.50 -5.45 -4.35
N ASN A 96 -21.44 -4.56 -4.67
CA ASN A 96 -22.61 -4.21 -3.86
C ASN A 96 -22.22 -3.88 -2.40
N LEU A 97 -21.17 -3.09 -2.22
CA LEU A 97 -20.69 -2.70 -0.90
C LEU A 97 -21.71 -1.78 -0.21
N PRO A 98 -21.88 -1.88 1.12
CA PRO A 98 -22.77 -0.98 1.83
C PRO A 98 -22.20 0.45 1.85
N PRO A 99 -23.03 1.47 2.12
CA PRO A 99 -22.57 2.86 2.14
C PRO A 99 -21.51 3.18 3.20
N LYS A 100 -21.40 2.33 4.24
CA LYS A 100 -20.42 2.44 5.31
C LYS A 100 -19.83 1.07 5.60
N PHE A 101 -18.52 0.97 5.52
CA PHE A 101 -17.77 -0.24 5.81
C PHE A 101 -16.34 0.09 6.19
N ASN A 102 -15.69 -0.88 6.82
CA ASN A 102 -14.27 -0.87 7.08
C ASN A 102 -13.58 -1.96 6.28
N VAL A 103 -12.34 -1.71 5.89
CA VAL A 103 -11.52 -2.69 5.17
C VAL A 103 -10.61 -3.40 6.15
N VAL A 104 -10.47 -4.71 5.98
CA VAL A 104 -9.46 -5.50 6.69
C VAL A 104 -8.57 -6.27 5.73
N GLN A 105 -7.26 -6.16 5.91
CA GLN A 105 -6.25 -6.98 5.26
C GLN A 105 -5.64 -7.94 6.29
N LEU A 106 -5.75 -9.24 6.06
CA LEU A 106 -5.26 -10.25 7.01
C LEU A 106 -3.76 -10.51 6.88
N SER A 107 -3.18 -10.27 5.71
CA SER A 107 -1.76 -10.51 5.43
C SER A 107 -1.18 -9.45 4.52
N SER A 108 0.06 -9.03 4.77
CA SER A 108 0.84 -8.21 3.83
C SER A 108 2.18 -8.87 3.49
N GLY A 109 2.78 -8.41 2.39
CA GLY A 109 4.04 -8.95 1.88
C GLY A 109 3.84 -10.29 1.16
N LEU A 110 4.49 -10.42 0.01
CA LEU A 110 4.51 -11.70 -0.72
C LEU A 110 5.33 -12.71 0.10
N ASN A 111 4.71 -13.84 0.45
CA ASN A 111 5.33 -14.96 1.17
C ASN A 111 5.87 -14.65 2.58
N GLN A 112 5.46 -13.55 3.22
CA GLN A 112 5.91 -13.18 4.57
C GLN A 112 4.92 -13.68 5.64
N VAL A 113 5.11 -14.93 6.09
CA VAL A 113 4.23 -15.59 7.08
C VAL A 113 4.11 -14.82 8.40
N TRP A 114 5.14 -14.04 8.76
CA TRP A 114 5.17 -13.25 9.98
C TRP A 114 4.34 -11.96 9.92
N ARG A 115 3.90 -11.52 8.73
CA ARG A 115 3.01 -10.36 8.53
C ARG A 115 1.55 -10.76 8.37
N LYS A 116 1.12 -11.69 9.22
CA LYS A 116 -0.27 -12.17 9.29
C LYS A 116 -0.91 -11.69 10.57
N LEU A 117 -2.15 -11.23 10.48
CA LEU A 117 -2.98 -11.01 11.65
C LEU A 117 -3.35 -12.36 12.28
N LYS A 118 -3.36 -12.39 13.60
CA LYS A 118 -3.83 -13.49 14.44
C LYS A 118 -5.22 -13.13 14.98
N ASP A 119 -5.93 -14.12 15.49
CA ASP A 119 -7.24 -13.90 16.14
C ASP A 119 -7.18 -12.83 17.25
N SER A 120 -6.09 -12.76 18.00
CA SER A 120 -5.89 -11.72 19.02
C SER A 120 -5.86 -10.30 18.46
N ASP A 121 -5.40 -10.13 17.22
CA ASP A 121 -5.40 -8.84 16.52
C ASP A 121 -6.81 -8.50 16.05
N LEU A 122 -7.49 -9.48 15.46
CA LEU A 122 -8.85 -9.31 14.94
C LEU A 122 -9.84 -8.95 16.06
N LYS A 123 -9.66 -9.48 17.27
CA LYS A 123 -10.45 -9.09 18.46
C LYS A 123 -10.40 -7.59 18.81
N ARG A 124 -9.41 -6.84 18.29
CA ARG A 124 -9.32 -5.38 18.48
C ARG A 124 -10.22 -4.60 17.52
N ILE A 125 -10.71 -5.25 16.46
CA ILE A 125 -11.63 -4.66 15.50
C ILE A 125 -13.05 -4.72 16.09
N PRO A 126 -13.77 -3.59 16.20
CA PRO A 126 -15.13 -3.57 16.73
C PRO A 126 -16.09 -4.46 15.93
N LYS A 127 -16.82 -5.34 16.61
CA LYS A 127 -17.75 -6.30 15.97
C LYS A 127 -19.00 -5.66 15.36
N THR A 128 -19.32 -4.43 15.74
CA THR A 128 -20.47 -3.67 15.21
C THR A 128 -20.24 -3.13 13.81
N GLU A 129 -19.02 -3.25 13.28
CA GLU A 129 -18.63 -2.70 11.99
C GLU A 129 -18.80 -3.71 10.87
N LYS A 130 -19.30 -3.25 9.72
CA LYS A 130 -19.29 -4.04 8.50
C LYS A 130 -17.86 -4.13 7.97
N LEU A 131 -17.36 -5.35 7.76
CA LEU A 131 -16.01 -5.57 7.24
C LEU A 131 -16.02 -6.00 5.77
N VAL A 132 -15.10 -5.43 4.99
CA VAL A 132 -14.74 -5.90 3.66
C VAL A 132 -13.32 -6.45 3.74
N VAL A 133 -13.16 -7.75 3.51
CA VAL A 133 -11.87 -8.44 3.61
C VAL A 133 -11.18 -8.37 2.25
N LEU A 134 -9.99 -7.76 2.21
CA LEU A 134 -9.18 -7.62 1.00
C LEU A 134 -7.85 -8.36 1.14
N GLY A 135 -7.31 -8.81 0.01
CA GLY A 135 -5.99 -9.44 -0.05
C GLY A 135 -5.91 -10.59 -1.03
N THR A 136 -4.73 -11.21 -1.08
CA THR A 136 -4.46 -12.38 -1.93
C THR A 136 -4.23 -13.64 -1.11
N ASP A 137 -4.32 -13.55 0.21
CA ASP A 137 -4.04 -14.66 1.11
C ASP A 137 -5.19 -15.68 1.14
N THR A 138 -4.88 -16.84 1.70
CA THR A 138 -5.82 -17.94 1.93
C THR A 138 -5.93 -18.26 3.42
N ILE A 139 -5.71 -17.27 4.29
CA ILE A 139 -5.71 -17.48 5.73
C ILE A 139 -7.11 -17.89 6.15
N ASP A 140 -7.23 -19.06 6.78
CA ASP A 140 -8.45 -19.36 7.52
C ASP A 140 -8.45 -18.53 8.80
N ALA A 141 -9.47 -17.71 8.95
CA ALA A 141 -9.65 -16.84 10.10
C ALA A 141 -11.06 -17.09 10.66
N PRO A 142 -11.26 -18.16 11.45
CA PRO A 142 -12.58 -18.55 11.94
C PRO A 142 -13.29 -17.43 12.70
N ILE A 143 -12.53 -16.55 13.35
CA ILE A 143 -13.07 -15.40 14.08
C ILE A 143 -13.82 -14.42 13.18
N LEU A 144 -13.54 -14.35 11.87
CA LEU A 144 -14.30 -13.52 10.94
C LEU A 144 -15.77 -13.93 10.84
N LYS A 145 -16.12 -15.17 11.21
CA LYS A 145 -17.52 -15.63 11.28
C LYS A 145 -18.32 -14.88 12.34
N ASP A 146 -17.66 -14.27 13.32
CA ASP A 146 -18.29 -13.42 14.33
C ASP A 146 -18.56 -12.00 13.84
N TYR A 147 -18.12 -11.64 12.62
CA TYR A 147 -18.25 -10.32 12.02
C TYR A 147 -19.24 -10.38 10.87
N ASP A 148 -19.92 -9.26 10.62
CA ASP A 148 -20.65 -9.09 9.38
C ASP A 148 -19.66 -8.72 8.26
N CYS A 149 -19.16 -9.72 7.53
CA CYS A 149 -18.07 -9.56 6.57
C CYS A 149 -18.44 -9.91 5.12
N ILE A 150 -17.90 -9.14 4.18
CA ILE A 150 -17.85 -9.45 2.74
C ILE A 150 -16.40 -9.83 2.42
N ASP A 151 -16.14 -11.10 2.11
CA ASP A 151 -14.80 -11.57 1.76
C ASP A 151 -14.55 -11.45 0.26
N LEU A 152 -13.66 -10.52 -0.13
CA LEU A 152 -13.27 -10.28 -1.51
C LEU A 152 -11.82 -10.68 -1.79
N ARG A 153 -11.19 -11.45 -0.89
CA ARG A 153 -9.83 -11.94 -1.11
C ARG A 153 -9.76 -12.79 -2.36
N ARG A 154 -8.76 -12.52 -3.21
CA ARG A 154 -8.54 -13.18 -4.51
C ARG A 154 -9.69 -12.99 -5.53
N SER A 155 -10.67 -12.13 -5.22
CA SER A 155 -11.80 -11.81 -6.10
C SER A 155 -11.73 -10.38 -6.65
N THR A 156 -10.65 -9.67 -6.34
CA THR A 156 -10.42 -8.26 -6.68
C THR A 156 -9.06 -8.09 -7.35
N ALA A 157 -9.02 -7.25 -8.37
CA ALA A 157 -7.78 -6.71 -8.92
C ALA A 157 -7.19 -5.65 -7.98
N LEU A 158 -5.94 -5.23 -8.22
CA LEU A 158 -5.25 -4.30 -7.32
C LEU A 158 -5.95 -2.93 -7.31
N ASP A 159 -6.21 -2.36 -8.48
CA ASP A 159 -6.94 -1.11 -8.68
C ASP A 159 -8.34 -1.13 -8.06
N GLU A 160 -9.05 -2.25 -8.13
CA GLU A 160 -10.32 -2.47 -7.42
C GLU A 160 -10.13 -2.44 -5.90
N CYS A 161 -9.09 -3.10 -5.37
CA CYS A 161 -8.78 -3.04 -3.94
C CYS A 161 -8.51 -1.60 -3.49
N LEU A 162 -7.76 -0.84 -4.29
CA LEU A 162 -7.46 0.56 -4.00
C LEU A 162 -8.75 1.39 -4.02
N SER A 163 -9.62 1.20 -5.02
CA SER A 163 -10.93 1.87 -5.10
C SER A 163 -11.80 1.58 -3.88
N ILE A 164 -11.86 0.32 -3.43
CA ILE A 164 -12.58 -0.07 -2.21
C ILE A 164 -12.02 0.65 -0.98
N ILE A 165 -10.70 0.75 -0.86
CA ILE A 165 -10.07 1.45 0.27
C ILE A 165 -10.44 2.94 0.28
N THR A 166 -10.48 3.61 -0.88
CA THR A 166 -10.82 5.05 -0.93
C THR A 166 -12.20 5.39 -0.33
N GLN A 167 -13.12 4.42 -0.31
CA GLN A 167 -14.49 4.60 0.17
C GLN A 167 -14.71 4.07 1.60
N ALA A 168 -13.68 3.46 2.20
CA ALA A 168 -13.78 2.88 3.54
C ALA A 168 -13.72 3.96 4.64
N GLU A 169 -14.40 3.73 5.77
CA GLU A 169 -14.27 4.62 6.93
C GLU A 169 -12.91 4.40 7.64
N THR A 170 -12.48 3.14 7.73
CA THR A 170 -11.24 2.71 8.38
C THR A 170 -10.62 1.51 7.67
N PHE A 171 -9.29 1.44 7.68
CA PHE A 171 -8.49 0.31 7.26
C PHE A 171 -7.87 -0.37 8.49
N TYR A 172 -7.91 -1.71 8.53
CA TYR A 172 -7.23 -2.55 9.52
C TYR A 172 -6.28 -3.50 8.80
N GLY A 173 -5.01 -3.54 9.20
CA GLY A 173 -4.10 -4.49 8.57
C GLY A 173 -2.66 -4.42 9.05
N PRO A 174 -1.83 -5.38 8.62
CA PRO A 174 -0.39 -5.31 8.85
C PRO A 174 0.26 -4.19 8.02
N GLN A 175 1.48 -3.78 8.40
CA GLN A 175 2.28 -2.83 7.63
C GLN A 175 2.46 -3.31 6.18
N GLY A 176 2.06 -2.50 5.19
CA GLY A 176 2.20 -2.87 3.78
C GLY A 176 1.71 -1.82 2.78
N LEU A 177 1.58 -2.22 1.51
CA LEU A 177 1.08 -1.37 0.43
C LEU A 177 -0.29 -0.74 0.77
N LEU A 178 -1.27 -1.58 1.15
CA LEU A 178 -2.64 -1.11 1.35
C LEU A 178 -2.76 -0.15 2.54
N SER A 179 -1.96 -0.34 3.60
CA SER A 179 -1.92 0.62 4.71
C SER A 179 -1.36 1.98 4.28
N PHE A 180 -0.32 2.00 3.43
CA PHE A 180 0.22 3.26 2.91
C PHE A 180 -0.77 3.96 1.99
N PHE A 181 -1.45 3.17 1.15
CA PHE A 181 -2.49 3.69 0.28
C PHE A 181 -3.66 4.28 1.09
N ALA A 182 -4.17 3.58 2.10
CA ALA A 182 -5.25 4.07 2.96
C ALA A 182 -4.90 5.45 3.57
N LEU A 183 -3.69 5.59 4.12
CA LEU A 183 -3.21 6.87 4.66
C LEU A 183 -3.14 7.98 3.61
N SER A 184 -2.67 7.64 2.40
CA SER A 184 -2.66 8.60 1.29
C SER A 184 -4.06 9.12 0.94
N GLN A 185 -5.10 8.34 1.20
CA GLN A 185 -6.49 8.68 0.91
C GLN A 185 -7.24 9.25 2.12
N LYS A 186 -6.51 9.62 3.19
CA LYS A 186 -7.08 10.13 4.46
C LYS A 186 -8.02 9.15 5.17
N VAL A 187 -7.94 7.87 4.82
CA VAL A 187 -8.65 6.79 5.49
C VAL A 187 -7.89 6.47 6.78
N LYS A 188 -8.61 6.41 7.91
CA LYS A 188 -8.00 6.03 9.18
C LYS A 188 -7.40 4.64 9.06
N ALA A 189 -6.15 4.45 9.46
CA ALA A 189 -5.45 3.18 9.34
C ALA A 189 -4.97 2.67 10.70
N ASN A 190 -5.50 1.52 11.11
CA ASN A 190 -5.08 0.75 12.27
C ASN A 190 -4.07 -0.30 11.82
N ILE A 191 -2.78 -0.03 12.05
CA ILE A 191 -1.67 -0.82 11.53
C ILE A 191 -1.09 -1.71 12.63
N PHE A 192 -1.14 -3.03 12.41
CA PHE A 192 -0.60 -4.03 13.33
C PHE A 192 0.88 -4.32 13.00
N LEU A 193 1.78 -3.94 13.90
CA LEU A 193 3.22 -4.07 13.75
C LEU A 193 3.70 -5.36 14.43
N LYS A 194 4.37 -6.24 13.68
CA LYS A 194 4.68 -7.60 14.18
C LYS A 194 6.09 -7.74 14.75
N ASN A 195 7.00 -6.86 14.36
CA ASN A 195 8.39 -6.90 14.80
C ASN A 195 9.08 -5.54 14.59
N GLU A 196 10.33 -5.48 15.01
CA GLU A 196 11.19 -4.30 14.87
C GLU A 196 11.34 -3.82 13.41
N VAL A 197 11.31 -4.75 12.44
CA VAL A 197 11.39 -4.40 11.01
C VAL A 197 10.15 -3.60 10.57
N ASP A 198 8.97 -3.95 11.08
CA ASP A 198 7.74 -3.18 10.81
C ASP A 198 7.81 -1.79 11.46
N TRP A 199 8.31 -1.69 12.69
CA TRP A 199 8.51 -0.40 13.38
C TRP A 199 9.45 0.51 12.60
N GLN A 200 10.58 -0.02 12.13
CA GLN A 200 11.50 0.74 11.30
C GLN A 200 10.84 1.18 9.98
N ALA A 201 10.13 0.27 9.32
CA ALA A 201 9.43 0.59 8.08
C ALA A 201 8.40 1.71 8.26
N VAL A 202 7.61 1.69 9.35
CA VAL A 202 6.68 2.76 9.70
C VAL A 202 7.41 4.06 9.98
N LYS A 203 8.44 4.05 10.81
CA LYS A 203 9.20 5.27 11.18
C LYS A 203 9.72 6.02 9.95
N TYR A 204 10.25 5.31 8.96
CA TYR A 204 10.86 5.93 7.78
C TYR A 204 9.91 6.13 6.59
N ARG A 205 8.74 5.48 6.57
CA ARG A 205 7.78 5.63 5.45
C ARG A 205 6.55 6.46 5.84
N ILE A 206 5.98 6.17 7.00
CA ILE A 206 4.81 6.86 7.53
C ILE A 206 5.24 8.03 8.42
N GLY A 207 6.19 7.79 9.34
CA GLY A 207 6.73 8.78 10.26
C GLY A 207 7.38 9.99 9.60
N MET A 208 7.75 9.87 8.32
CA MET A 208 8.29 10.96 7.53
C MET A 208 7.22 11.82 6.85
N ILE A 209 5.96 11.40 6.79
CA ILE A 209 4.86 12.18 6.20
C ILE A 209 3.97 12.67 7.34
N PRO A 210 4.13 13.93 7.81
CA PRO A 210 3.39 14.44 8.97
C PRO A 210 1.87 14.32 8.83
N GLU A 211 1.34 14.56 7.63
CA GLU A 211 -0.09 14.51 7.34
C GLU A 211 -0.69 13.12 7.60
N TRP A 212 0.08 12.05 7.41
CA TRP A 212 -0.40 10.70 7.68
C TRP A 212 -0.46 10.37 9.17
N GLN A 213 0.22 11.12 10.04
CA GLN A 213 0.23 10.86 11.49
C GLN A 213 -1.14 11.06 12.12
N GLU A 214 -1.97 11.96 11.57
CA GLU A 214 -3.33 12.22 12.05
C GLU A 214 -4.31 11.08 11.73
N HIS A 215 -3.94 10.23 10.77
CA HIS A 215 -4.78 9.17 10.24
C HIS A 215 -4.31 7.77 10.67
N VAL A 216 -3.27 7.64 11.49
CA VAL A 216 -2.67 6.34 11.82
C VAL A 216 -2.74 6.00 13.30
N GLN A 217 -3.04 4.74 13.59
CA GLN A 217 -2.93 4.14 14.91
C GLN A 217 -2.16 2.82 14.81
N TYR A 218 -1.23 2.57 15.74
CA TYR A 218 -0.39 1.37 15.76
C TYR A 218 -0.81 0.39 16.86
N TYR A 219 -0.70 -0.92 16.58
CA TYR A 219 -0.96 -2.03 17.51
C TYR A 219 0.13 -3.09 17.49
#